data_AF-A0A518GZU1-F1
#
_entry.id   AF-A0A518GZU1-F1
#
_cell.length_a   1.000
_cell.length_b   1.000
_cell.length_c   1.000
_cell.angle_alpha   90.00
_cell.angle_beta   90.00
_cell.angle_gamma   90.00
#
_symmetry.space_group_name_H-M   'P 1'
#
loop_
_entity.id
_entity.type
_entity.pdbx_description
1 polymer ?
#
loop_
_entity_poly.entity_id
_entity_poly.type
_entity_poly.pdbx_seq_one_letter_code
_entity_poly.pdbx_strand_id
1 'polypeptide(L)'
;MNRDDLARLVLIEVQQRCEAIRSRPRPPQWKCWSVLKHDLDVAHGPCYSPRWFGDASATEAGRVRLLRAVYRLADSGLLTIVKSEGGRLERVRLTASGDEAATELRNAETQSRAAT
;
A
#
# COMPACT_ATOMS: atom_id res chain seq x y z
N MET A 1 1.03 -2.48 -18.75
CA MET A 1 0.19 -1.73 -17.78
C MET A 1 0.20 -0.27 -18.12
N ASN A 2 -0.99 0.28 -18.29
CA ASN A 2 -1.16 1.73 -18.41
C ASN A 2 -1.10 2.39 -17.02
N ARG A 3 -1.37 3.69 -16.96
CA ARG A 3 -1.38 4.47 -15.72
C ARG A 3 -2.40 3.97 -14.71
N ASP A 4 -3.60 3.64 -15.17
CA ASP A 4 -4.75 3.32 -14.31
C ASP A 4 -4.62 1.90 -13.76
N ASP A 5 -4.04 0.98 -14.53
CA ASP A 5 -3.66 -0.35 -14.06
C ASP A 5 -2.66 -0.27 -12.90
N LEU A 6 -1.67 0.61 -13.00
CA LEU A 6 -0.69 0.83 -11.93
C LEU A 6 -1.36 1.44 -10.69
N ALA A 7 -2.28 2.39 -10.88
CA ALA A 7 -3.01 2.99 -9.78
C ALA A 7 -3.88 1.96 -9.05
N ARG A 8 -4.64 1.15 -9.80
CA ARG A 8 -5.43 0.03 -9.29
C ARG A 8 -4.56 -0.95 -8.49
N LEU A 9 -3.45 -1.39 -9.10
CA LEU A 9 -2.51 -2.31 -8.47
C LEU A 9 -1.97 -1.76 -7.14
N VAL A 10 -1.60 -0.46 -7.11
CA VAL A 10 -1.11 0.18 -5.89
C VAL A 10 -2.17 0.23 -4.79
N LEU A 11 -3.40 0.65 -5.12
CA LEU A 11 -4.47 0.75 -4.13
C LEU A 11 -4.81 -0.60 -3.50
N ILE A 12 -5.00 -1.63 -4.34
CA ILE A 12 -5.35 -2.97 -3.88
C ILE A 12 -4.23 -3.55 -3.00
N GLU A 13 -2.98 -3.45 -3.45
CA GLU A 13 -1.84 -4.02 -2.71
C GLU A 13 -1.62 -3.29 -1.37
N VAL A 14 -1.68 -1.96 -1.35
CA VAL A 14 -1.53 -1.21 -0.10
C VAL A 14 -2.67 -1.54 0.88
N GLN A 15 -3.89 -1.76 0.37
CA GLN A 15 -5.01 -2.23 1.19
C GLN A 15 -4.68 -3.58 1.84
N GLN A 16 -4.26 -4.57 1.04
CA GLN A 16 -3.89 -5.89 1.54
C GLN A 16 -2.81 -5.83 2.62
N ARG A 17 -1.79 -4.98 2.44
CA ARG A 17 -0.73 -4.80 3.43
C ARG A 17 -1.22 -4.14 4.71
N CYS A 18 -2.12 -3.15 4.61
CA CYS A 18 -2.74 -2.53 5.76
C CYS A 18 -3.63 -3.53 6.53
N GLU A 19 -4.44 -4.31 5.83
CA GLU A 19 -5.27 -5.37 6.41
C GLU A 19 -4.42 -6.43 7.13
N ALA A 20 -3.31 -6.86 6.53
CA ALA A 20 -2.39 -7.82 7.12
C ALA A 20 -1.73 -7.31 8.42
N ILE A 21 -1.47 -6.00 8.52
CA ILE A 21 -0.97 -5.38 9.76
C ILE A 21 -2.07 -5.35 10.82
N ARG A 22 -3.29 -4.94 10.45
CA ARG A 22 -4.43 -4.86 11.38
C ARG A 22 -4.82 -6.23 11.94
N SER A 23 -4.72 -7.29 11.13
CA SER A 23 -5.05 -8.65 11.56
C SER A 23 -3.94 -9.32 12.37
N ARG A 24 -2.72 -8.76 12.37
CA ARG A 24 -1.61 -9.33 13.12
C ARG A 24 -1.79 -9.09 14.62
N PRO A 25 -1.69 -10.13 15.47
CA PRO A 25 -1.74 -9.94 16.92
C PRO A 25 -0.58 -9.07 17.39
N ARG A 26 -0.86 -8.20 18.36
CA ARG A 26 0.16 -7.35 18.98
C ARG A 26 1.23 -8.24 19.62
N PRO A 27 2.53 -8.00 19.36
CA PRO A 27 3.61 -8.73 20.02
C PRO A 27 3.55 -8.60 21.55
N PRO A 28 4.07 -9.57 22.31
CA PRO A 28 4.13 -9.48 23.76
C PRO A 28 5.03 -8.32 24.20
N GLN A 29 4.66 -7.65 25.31
CA GLN A 29 5.26 -6.37 25.74
C GLN A 29 6.78 -6.43 25.96
N TRP A 30 7.31 -7.57 26.39
CA TRP A 30 8.75 -7.76 26.60
C TRP A 30 9.58 -7.69 25.32
N LYS A 31 8.95 -7.80 24.13
CA LYS A 31 9.59 -7.57 22.83
C LYS A 31 9.48 -6.10 22.41
N CYS A 32 10.07 -5.19 23.17
CA CYS A 32 9.94 -3.74 22.99
C CYS A 32 10.12 -3.27 21.54
N TRP A 33 11.12 -3.77 20.82
CA TRP A 33 11.36 -3.44 19.41
C TRP A 33 10.25 -3.93 18.46
N SER A 34 9.68 -5.10 18.75
CA SER A 34 8.58 -5.65 17.96
C SER A 34 7.28 -4.87 18.22
N VAL A 35 7.06 -4.47 19.46
CA VAL A 35 5.91 -3.63 19.85
C VAL A 35 6.03 -2.27 19.18
N LEU A 36 7.18 -1.60 19.27
CA LEU A 36 7.41 -0.31 18.61
C LEU A 36 7.18 -0.40 17.11
N LYS A 37 7.72 -1.42 16.45
CA LYS A 37 7.49 -1.64 15.02
C LYS A 37 6.01 -1.84 14.70
N HIS A 38 5.31 -2.67 15.47
CA HIS A 38 3.88 -2.91 15.28
C HIS A 38 3.07 -1.63 15.45
N ASP A 39 3.33 -0.86 16.51
CA ASP A 39 2.62 0.38 16.79
C ASP A 39 2.87 1.42 15.68
N LEU A 40 4.10 1.51 15.15
CA LEU A 40 4.42 2.35 13.99
C LEU A 40 3.72 1.88 12.70
N ASP A 41 3.68 0.57 12.45
CA ASP A 41 3.00 -0.02 11.30
C ASP A 41 1.47 0.25 11.37
N VAL A 42 0.87 0.21 12.55
CA VAL A 42 -0.55 0.52 12.77
C VAL A 42 -0.83 2.02 12.59
N ALA A 43 0.04 2.89 13.10
CA ALA A 43 -0.14 4.33 13.01
C ALA A 43 0.05 4.84 11.57
N HIS A 44 1.19 4.50 10.97
CA HIS A 44 1.66 5.12 9.72
C HIS A 44 1.53 4.23 8.48
N GLY A 45 1.12 2.97 8.67
CA GLY A 45 1.08 1.97 7.61
C GLY A 45 2.42 1.26 7.41
N PRO A 46 2.42 0.25 6.52
CA PRO A 46 3.60 -0.56 6.21
C PRO A 46 4.75 0.28 5.62
N CYS A 47 5.99 -0.16 5.88
CA CYS A 47 7.17 0.37 5.18
C CYS A 47 7.08 0.04 3.69
N TYR A 48 7.08 1.06 2.82
CA TYR A 48 6.97 0.90 1.38
C TYR A 48 8.06 -0.03 0.84
N SER A 49 7.66 -1.00 0.03
CA SER A 49 8.58 -1.83 -0.73
C SER A 49 8.07 -2.04 -2.14
N PRO A 50 8.87 -1.76 -3.18
CA PRO A 50 8.46 -2.04 -4.55
C PRO A 50 8.22 -3.53 -4.80
N ARG A 51 8.81 -4.43 -4.01
CA ARG A 51 8.67 -5.89 -4.17
C ARG A 51 7.23 -6.39 -3.95
N TRP A 52 6.36 -5.59 -3.36
CA TRP A 52 4.94 -5.91 -3.20
C TRP A 52 4.25 -6.17 -4.53
N PHE A 53 4.71 -5.52 -5.60
CA PHE A 53 4.03 -5.49 -6.89
C PHE A 53 4.52 -6.58 -7.85
N GLY A 54 5.28 -7.57 -7.37
CA GLY A 54 5.78 -8.68 -8.19
C GLY A 54 6.52 -8.22 -9.45
N ASP A 55 6.16 -8.78 -10.60
CA ASP A 55 6.79 -8.51 -11.90
C ASP A 55 6.74 -7.04 -12.31
N ALA A 56 5.74 -6.27 -11.86
CA ALA A 56 5.65 -4.83 -12.12
C ALA A 56 6.85 -4.05 -11.56
N SER A 57 7.54 -4.61 -10.56
CA SER A 57 8.70 -4.04 -9.90
C SER A 57 10.04 -4.67 -10.31
N ALA A 58 10.02 -5.67 -11.19
CA ALA A 58 11.22 -6.43 -11.57
C ALA A 58 12.30 -5.53 -12.17
N THR A 59 11.88 -4.60 -13.03
CA THR A 59 12.79 -3.65 -13.70
C THR A 59 12.82 -2.31 -12.97
N GLU A 60 13.93 -1.57 -13.10
CA GLU A 60 14.06 -0.23 -12.53
C GLU A 60 12.99 0.73 -13.08
N ALA A 61 12.72 0.68 -14.40
CA ALA A 61 11.66 1.45 -15.01
C ALA A 61 10.28 1.14 -14.40
N GLY A 62 10.01 -0.14 -14.09
CA GLY A 62 8.81 -0.58 -13.38
C GLY A 62 8.70 0.02 -11.98
N ARG A 63 9.79 -0.04 -11.19
CA ARG A 63 9.85 0.56 -9.84
C ARG A 63 9.60 2.06 -9.87
N VAL A 64 10.21 2.78 -10.81
CA VAL A 64 10.00 4.23 -10.98
C VAL A 64 8.54 4.55 -11.33
N ARG A 65 7.92 3.75 -12.21
CA ARG A 65 6.50 3.92 -12.57
C ARG A 65 5.57 3.68 -11.38
N LEU A 66 5.85 2.66 -10.57
CA LEU A 66 5.12 2.37 -9.33
C LEU A 66 5.27 3.50 -8.32
N LEU A 67 6.50 3.98 -8.10
CA LEU A 67 6.76 5.10 -7.20
C LEU A 67 6.00 6.36 -7.63
N ARG A 68 6.00 6.67 -8.92
CA ARG A 68 5.20 7.78 -9.49
C ARG A 68 3.70 7.56 -9.34
N ALA A 69 3.21 6.32 -9.39
CA ALA A 69 1.80 6.03 -9.12
C ALA A 69 1.46 6.28 -7.65
N VAL A 70 2.30 5.84 -6.71
CA VAL A 70 2.13 6.11 -5.27
C VAL A 70 2.06 7.62 -4.99
N TYR A 71 3.01 8.40 -5.51
CA TYR A 71 3.00 9.85 -5.29
C TYR A 71 1.75 10.52 -5.88
N ARG A 72 1.33 10.15 -7.09
CA ARG A 72 0.11 10.71 -7.69
C ARG A 72 -1.15 10.37 -6.91
N LEU A 73 -1.24 9.15 -6.36
CA LEU A 73 -2.35 8.75 -5.50
C LEU A 73 -2.33 9.48 -4.15
N ALA A 74 -1.14 9.81 -3.64
CA ALA A 74 -1.00 10.64 -2.46
C ALA A 74 -1.43 12.09 -2.74
N ASP A 75 -0.98 12.66 -3.87
CA ASP A 75 -1.37 14.00 -4.32
C ASP A 75 -2.89 14.10 -4.55
N SER A 76 -3.54 13.01 -4.95
CA SER A 76 -5.00 12.94 -5.10
C SER A 76 -5.75 12.61 -3.81
N GLY A 77 -5.06 12.52 -2.66
CA GLY A 77 -5.69 12.29 -1.35
C GLY A 77 -6.13 10.84 -1.07
N LEU A 78 -5.75 9.88 -1.92
CA LEU A 78 -6.09 8.45 -1.72
C LEU A 78 -5.07 7.72 -0.85
N LEU A 79 -3.84 8.24 -0.79
CA LEU A 79 -2.77 7.71 0.06
C LEU A 79 -2.25 8.79 1.01
N THR A 80 -1.88 8.37 2.22
CA THR A 80 -0.96 9.11 3.08
C THR A 80 0.41 8.47 2.99
N ILE A 81 1.44 9.30 2.85
CA ILE A 81 2.83 8.86 2.79
C ILE A 81 3.64 9.48 3.93
N VAL A 82 4.57 8.71 4.48
CA VAL A 82 5.61 9.20 5.38
C VAL A 82 6.94 9.15 4.65
N LYS A 83 7.67 10.25 4.71
CA LYS A 83 9.03 10.34 4.17
C LYS A 83 10.03 10.28 5.32
N SER A 84 11.18 9.65 5.08
CA SER A 84 12.31 9.71 6.00
C SER A 84 12.97 11.09 5.97
N GLU A 85 13.89 11.34 6.90
CA GLU A 85 14.65 12.60 6.98
C GLU A 85 15.38 12.97 5.68
N GLY A 86 15.74 11.98 4.85
CA GLY A 86 16.34 12.17 3.52
C GLY A 86 15.33 12.37 2.38
N GLY A 87 14.05 12.59 2.68
CA GLY A 87 12.97 12.79 1.70
C GLY A 87 12.54 11.52 0.94
N ARG A 88 13.06 10.34 1.30
CA ARG A 88 12.71 9.06 0.66
C ARG A 88 11.37 8.59 1.19
N LEU A 89 10.54 8.02 0.31
CA LEU A 89 9.30 7.36 0.71
C LEU A 89 9.63 6.20 1.66
N GLU A 90 9.11 6.28 2.88
CA GLU A 90 9.34 5.28 3.92
C GLU A 90 8.10 4.44 4.17
N ARG A 91 6.93 5.07 4.34
CA ARG A 91 5.68 4.38 4.66
C ARG A 91 4.54 4.90 3.82
N VAL A 92 3.56 4.03 3.60
CA VAL A 92 2.36 4.33 2.82
C VAL A 92 1.15 3.68 3.45
N ARG A 93 0.03 4.41 3.49
CA ARG A 93 -1.26 3.94 4.01
C ARG A 93 -2.39 4.52 3.17
N LEU A 94 -3.51 3.80 3.07
CA LEU A 94 -4.75 4.34 2.50
C LEU A 94 -5.39 5.37 3.43
N THR A 95 -5.94 6.41 2.83
CA THR A 95 -6.96 7.26 3.47
C THR A 95 -8.31 6.55 3.46
N ALA A 96 -9.33 7.12 4.11
CA ALA A 96 -10.69 6.57 4.05
C ALA A 96 -11.19 6.45 2.59
N SER A 97 -11.05 7.52 1.80
CA SER A 97 -11.43 7.52 0.39
C SER A 97 -10.58 6.55 -0.45
N GLY A 98 -9.30 6.36 -0.11
CA GLY A 98 -8.46 5.34 -0.74
C GLY A 98 -8.94 3.92 -0.47
N ASP A 99 -9.39 3.65 0.76
CA ASP A 99 -9.90 2.34 1.18
C ASP A 99 -11.25 2.01 0.50
N GLU A 100 -12.13 3.01 0.39
CA GLU A 100 -13.38 2.91 -0.38
C GLU A 100 -13.09 2.58 -1.85
N ALA A 101 -12.21 3.35 -2.50
CA ALA A 101 -11.83 3.13 -3.89
C ALA A 101 -11.20 1.74 -4.11
N ALA A 102 -10.33 1.29 -3.21
CA ALA A 102 -9.72 -0.04 -3.29
C ALA A 102 -10.78 -1.16 -3.16
N THR A 103 -11.77 -0.96 -2.29
CA THR A 103 -12.88 -1.90 -2.09
C THR A 103 -13.77 -1.99 -3.33
N GLU A 104 -14.13 -0.85 -3.94
CA GLU A 104 -14.89 -0.81 -5.19
C GLU A 104 -14.17 -1.56 -6.32
N LEU A 105 -12.86 -1.34 -6.45
CA LEU A 105 -12.03 -2.01 -7.46
C LEU A 105 -12.02 -3.54 -7.27
N ARG A 106 -11.89 -4.04 -6.03
CA ARG A 106 -11.94 -5.49 -5.75
C ARG A 106 -13.31 -6.10 -6.03
N ASN A 107 -14.38 -5.38 -5.69
CA ASN A 107 -15.75 -5.83 -5.96
C ASN A 107 -15.99 -5.94 -7.47
N ALA A 108 -15.51 -4.97 -8.25
CA ALA A 108 -15.59 -5.01 -9.71
C ALA A 108 -14.82 -6.21 -10.31
N GLU A 109 -13.63 -6.55 -9.79
CA GLU A 109 -12.87 -7.72 -10.22
C GLU A 109 -13.61 -9.04 -9.93
N THR A 110 -14.27 -9.12 -8.78
CA THR A 110 -15.01 -10.31 -8.36
C THR A 110 -16.26 -10.51 -9.23
N GLN A 111 -16.99 -9.43 -9.54
CA GLN A 111 -18.16 -9.47 -10.43
C GLN A 111 -17.77 -9.86 -11.87
N SER A 112 -16.66 -9.34 -12.39
CA SER A 112 -16.14 -9.68 -13.71
C SER A 112 -15.78 -11.18 -13.82
N ARG A 113 -15.16 -11.73 -12.78
CA ARG A 113 -14.82 -13.17 -12.71
C ARG A 113 -16.04 -14.08 -12.56
N ALA A 114 -17.09 -13.65 -11.87
CA ALA A 114 -18.31 -14.43 -11.68
C ALA A 114 -19.22 -14.45 -12.94
N ALA A 115 -19.03 -13.51 -13.86
CA ALA A 115 -19.78 -13.41 -15.10
C ALA A 115 -19.16 -14.19 -16.29
N THR A 116 -18.03 -14.88 -16.07
CA THR A 116 -17.33 -15.71 -17.05
C THR A 116 -17.52 -17.18 -16.73
#